data_AF-A0A915HPB6-F1
#
_entry.id   AF-A0A915HPB6-F1
#
_cell.length_a   1.000
_cell.length_b   1.000
_cell.length_c   1.000
_cell.angle_alpha   90.00
_cell.angle_beta   90.00
_cell.angle_gamma   90.00
#
_symmetry.space_group_name_H-M   'P 1'
#
loop_
_entity.id
_entity.type
_entity.pdbx_description
1 polymer ?
#
loop_
_entity_poly.entity_id
_entity_poly.type
_entity_poly.pdbx_seq_one_letter_code
_entity_poly.pdbx_strand_id
1 'polypeptide(L)' 'MDLALPANLIHLQIPNRYSTTLAGAPFLLYDSGPEPDPMLIFSTAANMQMISESQHWYGDGTFKTAAV' A
#
# COMPACT_ATOMS: atom_id res chain seq x y z
N MET A 1 -8.98 19.59 2.31
CA MET A 1 -9.79 18.79 3.23
C MET A 1 -8.82 18.00 4.09
N ASP A 2 -8.70 18.40 5.34
CA ASP A 2 -7.89 17.72 6.35
C ASP A 2 -8.54 16.36 6.64
N LEU A 3 -7.96 15.28 6.14
CA LEU A 3 -8.24 13.98 6.73
C LEU A 3 -7.53 13.99 8.10
N ALA A 4 -8.32 14.00 9.17
CA ALA A 4 -7.80 13.74 10.51
C ALA A 4 -6.95 12.47 10.45
N LEU A 5 -5.78 12.50 11.10
CA LEU A 5 -4.94 11.31 11.18
C LEU A 5 -5.75 10.19 11.84
N PRO A 6 -5.78 8.98 11.25
CA PRO A 6 -6.54 7.89 11.82
C PRO A 6 -5.92 7.52 13.18
N ALA A 7 -6.77 7.41 14.20
CA ALA A 7 -6.33 7.06 15.56
C ALA A 7 -5.75 5.64 15.66
N ASN A 8 -6.08 4.78 14.69
CA ASN A 8 -5.53 3.44 14.53
C ASN A 8 -5.65 3.00 13.06
N LEU A 9 -4.93 1.93 12.69
CA LEU A 9 -4.91 1.42 11.31
C LEU A 9 -6.25 0.80 10.86
N ILE A 10 -7.12 0.39 11.80
CA ILE A 10 -8.44 -0.21 11.50
C ILE A 10 -9.36 0.80 10.79
N HIS A 11 -9.23 2.08 11.11
CA HIS A 11 -10.01 3.15 10.48
C HIS A 11 -9.22 3.94 9.43
N LEU A 12 -8.11 3.41 8.92
CA LEU A 12 -7.35 4.04 7.85
C LEU A 12 -8.19 4.08 6.57
N GLN A 13 -8.55 5.27 6.14
CA GLN A 13 -9.15 5.50 4.82
C GLN A 13 -8.10 6.10 3.90
N ILE A 14 -7.82 5.43 2.78
CA ILE A 14 -6.91 5.95 1.76
C ILE A 14 -7.72 6.71 0.71
N PRO A 15 -7.53 8.04 0.59
CA PRO A 15 -8.15 8.80 -0.49
C PRO A 15 -7.83 8.24 -1.88
N ASN A 16 -8.82 8.21 -2.77
CA ASN A 16 -8.66 7.75 -4.16
C ASN A 16 -7.51 8.44 -4.92
N ARG A 17 -7.16 9.68 -4.58
CA ARG A 17 -6.00 10.36 -5.18
C ARG A 17 -4.65 9.67 -4.92
N TYR A 18 -4.59 8.77 -3.94
CA TYR A 18 -3.41 7.98 -3.60
C TYR A 18 -3.50 6.53 -4.09
N SER A 19 -4.59 6.14 -4.75
CA SER A 19 -4.72 4.79 -5.33
C SER A 19 -4.17 4.69 -6.74
N THR A 20 -3.69 5.80 -7.32
CA THR A 20 -3.10 5.85 -8.66
C THR A 20 -1.70 6.47 -8.66
N THR A 21 -0.90 6.13 -9.67
CA THR A 21 0.36 6.80 -9.96
C THR A 21 0.11 8.20 -10.55
N LEU A 22 1.16 9.02 -10.64
CA LEU A 22 1.08 10.32 -11.32
C LEU A 22 0.67 10.23 -12.80
N ALA A 23 0.87 9.06 -13.42
CA ALA A 23 0.44 8.76 -14.79
C ALA A 23 -0.99 8.20 -14.87
N GLY A 24 -1.71 8.11 -13.74
CA GLY A 24 -3.10 7.63 -13.68
C GLY A 24 -3.27 6.11 -13.64
N ALA A 25 -2.19 5.34 -13.59
CA ALA A 25 -2.27 3.88 -13.49
C ALA A 25 -2.66 3.44 -12.07
N PRO A 26 -3.39 2.33 -11.88
CA PRO A 26 -3.65 1.77 -10.55
C PRO A 26 -2.35 1.49 -9.78
N PHE A 27 -2.34 1.86 -8.51
CA PHE A 27 -1.16 1.75 -7.63
C PHE A 27 -1.46 1.10 -6.28
N LEU A 28 -2.57 1.43 -5.62
CA LEU A 28 -3.05 0.62 -4.48
C LEU A 28 -3.75 -0.62 -5.04
N LEU A 29 -3.02 -1.74 -5.12
CA LEU A 29 -3.53 -2.98 -5.73
C LEU A 29 -4.24 -3.89 -4.74
N TYR A 30 -3.90 -3.78 -3.46
CA TYR A 30 -4.52 -4.56 -2.40
C TYR A 30 -4.65 -3.73 -1.13
N ASP A 31 -5.83 -3.81 -0.52
CA ASP A 31 -6.17 -3.28 0.78
C ASP A 31 -7.01 -4.34 1.48
N SER A 32 -6.49 -4.95 2.54
CA SER A 32 -7.21 -5.95 3.34
C SER A 32 -8.39 -5.33 4.10
N GLY A 33 -8.43 -4.01 4.25
CA GLY A 33 -9.44 -3.32 5.06
C GLY A 33 -9.21 -3.53 6.56
N PRO A 34 -10.28 -3.45 7.38
CA PRO A 34 -10.21 -3.41 8.84
C PRO A 34 -9.95 -4.80 9.45
N GLU A 35 -8.76 -5.36 9.20
CA GLU A 35 -8.27 -6.59 9.83
C GLU A 35 -7.32 -6.26 11.00
N PRO A 36 -7.11 -7.21 11.94
CA PRO A 36 -6.17 -7.01 13.06
C PRO A 36 -4.74 -6.68 12.62
N ASP A 37 -4.31 -7.25 11.49
CA ASP A 37 -3.00 -7.04 10.86
C ASP A 37 -3.18 -6.54 9.42
N PRO A 38 -3.52 -5.25 9.24
CA PRO A 38 -3.90 -4.74 7.93
C PRO A 38 -2.70 -4.73 6.98
N MET A 39 -2.90 -5.24 5.76
CA MET A 39 -1.90 -5.30 4.71
C MET A 39 -2.31 -4.42 3.53
N LEU A 40 -1.38 -3.57 3.11
CA LEU A 40 -1.50 -2.73 1.92
C LEU A 40 -0.43 -3.14 0.92
N ILE A 41 -0.81 -3.28 -0.35
CA ILE A 41 0.15 -3.50 -1.45
C ILE A 41 0.05 -2.32 -2.41
N PHE A 42 1.11 -1.51 -2.39
CA PHE A 42 1.34 -0.46 -3.36
C PHE A 42 2.30 -0.96 -4.44
N SER A 43 1.79 -1.16 -5.64
CA SER A 43 2.57 -1.66 -6.77
C SER A 43 1.85 -1.36 -8.09
N THR A 44 2.41 -1.76 -9.21
CA THR A 44 1.72 -1.73 -10.51
C THR A 44 1.52 -3.15 -11.01
N ALA A 45 0.57 -3.35 -11.92
CA ALA A 45 0.37 -4.66 -12.54
C ALA A 45 1.66 -5.19 -13.20
N ALA A 46 2.44 -4.30 -13.83
CA ALA A 46 3.72 -4.64 -14.44
C ALA A 46 4.75 -5.12 -13.40
N ASN A 47 4.86 -4.42 -12.26
CA ASN A 47 5.76 -4.84 -11.18
C ASN A 47 5.31 -6.18 -10.58
N MET A 48 4.01 -6.40 -10.39
CA MET A 48 3.48 -7.67 -9.89
C MET A 48 3.74 -8.83 -10.85
N GLN A 49 3.60 -8.60 -12.16
CA GLN A 49 3.96 -9.59 -13.17
C GLN A 49 5.45 -9.94 -13.10
N MET A 50 6.32 -8.94 -13.08
CA MET A 50 7.77 -9.13 -12.96
C MET A 50 8.13 -9.93 -11.70
N ILE A 51 7.52 -9.59 -10.56
CA ILE A 51 7.68 -10.31 -9.29
C ILE A 51 7.20 -11.76 -9.43
N SER A 52 6.03 -12.00 -10.04
CA SER A 52 5.49 -13.35 -10.22
C SER A 52 6.33 -14.26 -11.12
N GLU A 53 7.06 -13.68 -12.08
CA GLU A 53 7.93 -14.40 -13.01
C GLU A 53 9.37 -14.53 -12.46
N SER A 54 9.71 -13.81 -11.39
CA SER A 54 11.05 -13.81 -10.81
C SER A 54 11.30 -15.04 -9.94
N GLN A 55 12.42 -15.74 -10.18
CA GLN A 55 12.83 -16.89 -9.37
C GLN A 55 13.29 -16.51 -7.95
N HIS A 56 13.76 -15.28 -7.76
CA HIS A 56 14.32 -14.81 -6.50
C HIS A 56 13.76 -13.44 -6.17
N TRP A 57 13.31 -13.27 -4.92
CA TRP A 57 12.84 -11.99 -4.40
C TRP A 57 13.81 -11.52 -3.32
N TYR A 58 14.23 -10.26 -3.41
CA TYR A 58 15.10 -9.62 -2.43
C TYR A 58 14.35 -8.46 -1.81
N GLY A 59 14.27 -8.43 -0.48
CA GLY A 59 13.64 -7.34 0.27
C GLY A 59 14.54 -6.93 1.43
N ASP A 60 14.99 -5.68 1.43
CA ASP A 60 15.74 -5.08 2.53
C ASP A 60 14.73 -4.45 3.49
N GLY A 61 14.06 -5.30 4.29
CA GLY A 61 12.98 -4.92 5.21
C GLY A 61 13.23 -3.63 5.97
N THR A 62 12.83 -2.50 5.39
CA THR A 62 13.04 -1.18 5.95
C THR A 62 11.79 -0.85 6.77
N PHE A 63 11.77 -1.35 7.99
CA PHE A 63 10.70 -1.05 8.93
C PHE A 63 10.89 0.37 9.46
N LYS A 64 10.03 1.30 9.00
CA LYS A 64 9.90 2.62 9.62
C LYS A 64 8.58 2.62 10.38
N THR A 65 8.67 2.84 11.69
CA THR A 65 7.49 3.18 12.47
C THR A 65 7.23 4.68 12.28
N ALA A 66 6.01 5.06 11.95
CA ALA A 66 5.58 6.43 12.17
C ALA A 66 5.32 6.55 13.67
N ALA A 67 6.06 7.43 14.35
CA ALA A 67 5.72 7.79 15.71
C ALA A 67 4.33 8.47 15.69
N VAL A 68 3.46 8.02 16.60
CA VAL A 68 2.17 8.66 16.88
C VAL A 68 2.40 10.07 17.41
#